data_AF-X0Y9K4-F1
#
_entry.id   AF-X0Y9K4-F1
#
_cell.length_a   1.000
_cell.length_b   1.000
_cell.length_c   1.000
_cell.angle_alpha   90.00
_cell.angle_beta   90.00
_cell.angle_gamma   90.00
#
_symmetry.space_group_name_H-M   'P 1'
#
loop_
_entity.id
_entity.type
_entity.pdbx_description
1 polymer ?
#
loop_
_entity_poly.entity_id
_entity_poly.type
_entity_poly.pdbx_seq_one_letter_code
_entity_poly.pdbx_strand_id
1 'polypeptide(L)'
;MEKIEKLRKQLIRRTKKQVIKRYTDRDVHIIRAINALGDIDSVFNLLFEDVREWYGVHFPELEHTVKGNETFLQLVAKLCDRSEFTEKRILEVYENKEQAKKIAQAAKNSIGSPIKEKDALRIQRLADKSVDLKKQRNALASYIES
;
A
#
# COMPACT_ATOMS: atom_id res chain seq x y z
N MET A 1 -2.20 5.49 61.06
CA MET A 1 -1.53 6.02 59.85
C MET A 1 -1.00 4.90 58.96
N GLU A 2 -0.18 3.99 59.47
CA GLU A 2 0.44 2.89 58.70
C GLU A 2 -0.56 1.94 57.99
N LYS A 3 -1.68 1.61 58.66
CA LYS A 3 -2.75 0.75 58.11
C LYS A 3 -3.48 1.37 56.90
N ILE A 4 -3.68 2.70 56.93
CA ILE A 4 -4.30 3.46 55.83
C ILE A 4 -3.35 3.53 54.63
N GLU A 5 -2.06 3.72 54.88
CA GLU A 5 -1.06 3.77 53.82
C GLU A 5 -0.85 2.40 53.14
N LYS A 6 -0.89 1.31 53.93
CA LYS A 6 -0.86 -0.07 53.42
C LYS A 6 -2.10 -0.38 52.56
N LEU A 7 -3.28 0.07 52.99
CA LEU A 7 -4.52 -0.08 52.22
C LEU A 7 -4.46 0.72 50.90
N ARG A 8 -3.97 1.96 50.94
CA ARG A 8 -3.77 2.79 49.73
C ARG A 8 -2.83 2.11 48.72
N LYS A 9 -1.70 1.58 49.18
CA LYS A 9 -0.75 0.83 48.32
C LYS A 9 -1.41 -0.41 47.70
N GLN A 10 -2.22 -1.15 48.45
CA GLN A 10 -2.97 -2.30 47.93
C GLN A 10 -4.03 -1.90 46.89
N LEU A 11 -4.78 -0.82 47.13
CA LEU A 11 -5.78 -0.32 46.19
C LEU A 11 -5.14 0.12 44.88
N ILE A 12 -4.07 0.92 44.93
CA ILE A 12 -3.32 1.34 43.74
C ILE A 12 -2.79 0.12 42.97
N ARG A 13 -2.26 -0.90 43.65
CA ARG A 13 -1.79 -2.13 43.01
C ARG A 13 -2.91 -2.90 42.33
N ARG A 14 -4.10 -2.98 42.94
CA ARG A 14 -5.28 -3.61 42.33
C ARG A 14 -5.78 -2.84 41.11
N THR A 15 -5.88 -1.52 41.22
CA THR A 15 -6.28 -0.66 40.10
C THR A 15 -5.30 -0.79 38.94
N LYS A 16 -3.98 -0.73 39.19
CA LYS A 16 -2.96 -0.97 38.15
C LYS A 16 -3.15 -2.32 37.46
N LYS A 17 -3.38 -3.40 38.21
CA LYS A 17 -3.63 -4.73 37.63
C LYS A 17 -4.91 -4.78 36.79
N GLN A 18 -6.01 -4.17 37.24
CA GLN A 18 -7.25 -4.11 36.46
C GLN A 18 -7.10 -3.29 35.18
N VAL A 19 -6.40 -2.15 35.26
CA VAL A 19 -6.10 -1.30 34.11
C VAL A 19 -5.26 -2.08 33.09
N ILE A 20 -4.16 -2.72 33.52
CA ILE A 20 -3.33 -3.56 32.64
C ILE A 20 -4.16 -4.70 32.02
N LYS A 21 -5.05 -5.34 32.79
CA LYS A 21 -5.93 -6.39 32.29
C LYS A 21 -6.82 -5.89 31.14
N ARG A 22 -7.43 -4.71 31.28
CA ARG A 22 -8.26 -4.09 30.22
C ARG A 22 -7.47 -3.68 28.97
N TYR A 23 -6.21 -3.27 29.14
CA TYR A 23 -5.31 -2.97 28.01
C TYR A 23 -4.68 -4.21 27.37
N THR A 24 -4.81 -5.38 28.01
CA THR A 24 -4.34 -6.67 27.48
C THR A 24 -5.47 -7.49 26.87
N ASP A 25 -6.71 -6.97 26.87
CA ASP A 25 -7.80 -7.61 26.15
C ASP A 25 -7.49 -7.55 24.64
N ARG A 26 -7.37 -8.74 24.05
CA ARG A 26 -7.10 -8.97 22.62
C ARG A 26 -7.96 -8.07 21.72
N ASP A 27 -9.20 -7.82 22.13
CA ASP A 27 -10.18 -6.97 21.44
C ASP A 27 -9.65 -5.55 21.17
N VAL A 28 -8.90 -4.94 22.10
CA VAL A 28 -8.34 -3.60 21.90
C VAL A 28 -7.31 -3.62 20.76
N HIS A 29 -6.48 -4.67 20.68
CA HIS A 29 -5.51 -4.83 19.61
C HIS A 29 -6.18 -5.12 18.27
N ILE A 30 -7.24 -5.93 18.24
CA ILE A 30 -8.02 -6.21 17.03
C ILE A 30 -8.70 -4.94 16.49
N ILE A 31 -9.34 -4.15 17.36
CA ILE A 31 -9.96 -2.87 16.97
C ILE A 31 -8.91 -1.92 16.39
N ARG A 32 -7.70 -1.87 16.96
CA ARG A 32 -6.61 -1.05 16.43
C ARG A 32 -6.11 -1.54 15.08
N ALA A 33 -6.00 -2.86 14.89
CA ALA A 33 -5.63 -3.46 13.62
C ALA A 33 -6.66 -3.15 12.51
N ILE A 34 -7.96 -3.21 12.82
CA ILE A 34 -9.03 -2.87 11.85
C ILE A 34 -8.92 -1.40 11.41
N ASN A 35 -8.71 -0.48 12.36
CA ASN A 35 -8.54 0.94 12.01
C ASN A 35 -7.29 1.15 11.15
N ALA A 36 -6.16 0.55 11.53
CA ALA A 36 -4.93 0.65 10.76
C ALA A 36 -5.06 0.06 9.35
N LEU A 37 -5.86 -0.99 9.17
CA LEU A 37 -6.15 -1.54 7.85
C LEU A 37 -6.87 -0.53 6.95
N GLY A 38 -7.84 0.21 7.50
CA GLY A 38 -8.49 1.33 6.79
C GLY A 38 -7.52 2.46 6.45
N ASP A 39 -6.67 2.85 7.41
CA ASP A 39 -5.65 3.88 7.19
C ASP A 39 -4.68 3.48 6.07
N ILE A 40 -4.24 2.22 6.01
CA ILE A 40 -3.38 1.73 4.93
C ILE A 40 -4.10 1.81 3.58
N ASP A 41 -5.38 1.43 3.50
CA ASP A 41 -6.14 1.54 2.25
C ASP A 41 -6.27 3.02 1.81
N SER A 42 -6.45 3.97 2.73
CA SER A 42 -6.44 5.41 2.42
C SER A 42 -5.09 5.92 1.94
N VAL A 43 -3.99 5.56 2.62
CA VAL A 43 -2.63 5.93 2.23
C VAL A 43 -2.25 5.32 0.88
N PHE A 44 -2.63 4.06 0.64
CA PHE A 44 -2.40 3.40 -0.64
C PHE A 44 -3.06 4.18 -1.79
N ASN A 45 -4.30 4.60 -1.63
CA ASN A 45 -5.00 5.38 -2.65
C ASN A 45 -4.36 6.74 -2.86
N LEU A 46 -3.95 7.43 -1.79
CA LEU A 46 -3.23 8.71 -1.91
C LEU A 46 -1.94 8.54 -2.71
N LEU A 47 -1.11 7.54 -2.36
CA LEU A 47 0.14 7.30 -3.07
C LEU A 47 -0.08 6.82 -4.52
N PHE A 48 -1.18 6.11 -4.77
CA PHE A 48 -1.57 5.76 -6.14
C PHE A 48 -1.84 7.02 -6.96
N GLU A 49 -2.62 7.96 -6.43
CA GLU A 49 -2.90 9.24 -7.09
C GLU A 49 -1.62 10.02 -7.38
N ASP A 50 -0.71 10.13 -6.40
CA ASP A 50 0.57 10.81 -6.57
C ASP A 50 1.44 10.16 -7.69
N VAL A 51 1.55 8.83 -7.69
CA VAL A 51 2.30 8.10 -8.72
C VAL A 51 1.63 8.24 -10.08
N ARG A 52 0.30 8.18 -10.13
CA ARG A 52 -0.48 8.31 -11.36
C ARG A 52 -0.28 9.67 -12.00
N GLU A 53 -0.41 10.74 -11.23
CA GLU A 53 -0.20 12.11 -11.73
C GLU A 53 1.24 12.31 -12.21
N TRP A 54 2.22 11.90 -11.40
CA TRP A 54 3.64 12.08 -11.73
C TRP A 54 4.05 11.27 -12.97
N TYR A 55 3.65 10.00 -13.04
CA TYR A 55 3.98 9.13 -14.16
C TYR A 55 3.16 9.43 -15.42
N GLY A 56 1.99 10.06 -15.29
CA GLY A 56 1.14 10.48 -16.40
C GLY A 56 1.83 11.46 -17.35
N VAL A 57 2.85 12.20 -16.89
CA VAL A 57 3.68 13.05 -17.77
C VAL A 57 4.49 12.21 -18.78
N HIS A 58 4.92 11.00 -18.37
CA HIS A 58 5.68 10.08 -19.21
C HIS A 58 4.79 9.17 -20.06
N PHE A 59 3.72 8.64 -19.47
CA PHE A 59 2.84 7.67 -20.13
C PHE A 59 1.38 7.89 -19.73
N PRO A 60 0.72 8.95 -20.25
CA PRO A 60 -0.63 9.35 -19.84
C PRO A 60 -1.70 8.29 -20.19
N GLU A 61 -1.52 7.53 -21.26
CA GLU A 61 -2.50 6.55 -21.73
C GLU A 61 -2.57 5.29 -20.84
N LEU A 62 -1.56 5.06 -20.00
CA LEU A 62 -1.53 3.89 -19.12
C LEU A 62 -2.69 3.90 -18.12
N GLU A 63 -3.06 5.09 -17.60
CA GLU A 63 -4.14 5.27 -16.64
C GLU A 63 -5.47 4.70 -17.15
N HIS A 64 -5.82 4.98 -18.40
CA HIS A 64 -7.09 4.58 -18.98
C HIS A 64 -7.09 3.13 -19.49
N THR A 65 -5.90 2.56 -19.71
CA THR A 65 -5.77 1.22 -20.30
C THR A 65 -5.77 0.13 -19.21
N VAL A 66 -5.13 0.40 -18.07
CA VAL A 66 -4.99 -0.57 -16.97
C VAL A 66 -6.23 -0.55 -16.08
N LYS A 67 -6.77 -1.74 -15.78
CA LYS A 67 -7.83 -1.89 -14.77
C LYS A 67 -7.19 -2.21 -13.41
N GLY A 68 -7.39 -1.31 -12.45
CA GLY A 68 -7.02 -1.49 -11.06
C GLY A 68 -5.73 -0.76 -10.66
N ASN A 69 -5.78 -0.10 -9.51
CA ASN A 69 -4.70 0.74 -8.98
C ASN A 69 -3.43 -0.06 -8.65
N GLU A 70 -3.60 -1.25 -8.09
CA GLU A 70 -2.47 -2.13 -7.74
C GLU A 70 -1.71 -2.60 -8.98
N THR A 71 -2.43 -3.07 -10.02
CA THR A 71 -1.83 -3.48 -11.30
C THR A 71 -1.06 -2.33 -11.94
N PHE A 72 -1.62 -1.12 -11.92
CA PHE A 72 -0.95 0.07 -12.44
C PHE A 72 0.38 0.30 -11.71
N LEU A 73 0.37 0.31 -10.38
CA LEU A 73 1.58 0.50 -9.57
C LEU A 73 2.61 -0.61 -9.81
N GLN A 74 2.18 -1.87 -9.93
CA GLN A 74 3.08 -2.98 -10.24
C GLN A 74 3.76 -2.84 -11.61
N LEU A 75 3.02 -2.40 -12.63
CA LEU A 75 3.58 -2.15 -13.96
C LEU A 75 4.58 -1.00 -13.94
N VAL A 76 4.23 0.11 -13.28
CA VAL A 76 5.13 1.26 -13.12
C VAL A 76 6.39 0.86 -12.34
N ALA A 77 6.26 0.11 -11.25
CA ALA A 77 7.39 -0.36 -10.46
C ALA A 77 8.35 -1.25 -11.25
N LYS A 78 7.83 -2.20 -12.05
CA LYS A 78 8.67 -3.17 -12.78
C LYS A 78 9.23 -2.68 -14.12
N LEU A 79 8.46 -1.88 -14.85
CA LEU A 79 8.77 -1.51 -16.25
C LEU A 79 9.28 -0.08 -16.34
N CYS A 80 8.48 0.88 -15.85
CA CYS A 80 8.70 2.34 -15.85
C CYS A 80 9.06 3.00 -17.18
N ASP A 81 10.10 2.55 -17.89
CA ASP A 81 10.36 3.06 -19.24
C ASP A 81 9.33 2.47 -20.21
N ARG A 82 8.69 3.32 -21.02
CA ARG A 82 7.78 2.90 -22.09
C ARG A 82 8.38 1.85 -23.04
N SER A 83 9.69 1.84 -23.26
CA SER A 83 10.35 0.82 -24.09
C SER A 83 10.17 -0.60 -23.54
N GLU A 84 10.00 -0.73 -22.22
CA GLU A 84 9.88 -2.00 -21.53
C GLU A 84 8.45 -2.55 -21.49
N PHE A 85 7.45 -1.77 -21.92
CA PHE A 85 6.05 -2.17 -22.02
C PHE A 85 5.80 -3.07 -23.24
N THR A 86 6.49 -4.21 -23.27
CA THR A 86 6.26 -5.29 -24.23
C THR A 86 5.18 -6.24 -23.72
N GLU A 87 4.43 -6.86 -24.63
CA GLU A 87 3.37 -7.82 -24.27
C GLU A 87 3.88 -8.91 -23.32
N LYS A 88 5.08 -9.42 -23.57
CA LYS A 88 5.72 -10.45 -22.74
C LYS A 88 5.96 -9.94 -21.31
N ARG A 89 6.59 -8.78 -21.15
CA ARG A 89 6.89 -8.23 -19.82
C ARG A 89 5.63 -7.80 -19.07
N ILE A 90 4.61 -7.32 -19.78
CA ILE A 90 3.32 -6.98 -19.17
C ILE A 90 2.62 -8.24 -18.66
N LEU A 91 2.68 -9.36 -19.40
CA LEU A 91 2.09 -10.64 -18.99
C LEU A 91 2.72 -11.23 -17.72
N GLU A 92 3.96 -10.88 -17.38
CA GLU A 92 4.61 -11.26 -16.12
C GLU A 92 4.03 -10.52 -14.89
N VAL A 93 3.18 -9.52 -15.12
CA VAL A 93 2.51 -8.73 -14.07
C VAL A 93 1.00 -8.87 -14.18
N TYR A 94 0.49 -8.89 -15.41
CA TYR A 94 -0.93 -8.84 -15.70
C TYR A 94 -1.31 -9.96 -16.67
N GLU A 95 -1.94 -11.01 -16.15
CA GLU A 95 -2.23 -12.27 -16.85
C GLU A 95 -3.31 -12.16 -17.95
N ASN A 96 -3.70 -10.94 -18.35
CA ASN A 96 -4.68 -10.70 -19.39
C ASN A 96 -4.00 -10.34 -20.72
N LYS A 97 -4.01 -11.28 -21.67
CA LYS A 97 -3.41 -11.12 -23.01
C LYS A 97 -4.00 -9.97 -23.82
N GLU A 98 -5.32 -9.81 -23.83
CA GLU A 98 -5.96 -8.75 -24.61
C GLU A 98 -5.54 -7.37 -24.12
N GLN A 99 -5.48 -7.19 -22.80
CA GLN A 99 -5.04 -5.94 -22.22
C GLN A 99 -3.54 -5.72 -22.33
N ALA A 100 -2.72 -6.77 -22.19
CA ALA A 100 -1.28 -6.66 -22.42
C ALA A 100 -0.98 -6.13 -23.83
N LYS A 101 -1.71 -6.62 -24.85
CA LYS A 101 -1.62 -6.11 -26.22
C LYS A 101 -2.04 -4.64 -26.34
N LYS A 102 -3.14 -4.25 -25.70
CA LYS A 102 -3.61 -2.85 -25.68
C LYS A 102 -2.60 -1.90 -25.02
N ILE A 103 -2.06 -2.28 -23.87
CA ILE A 103 -1.06 -1.50 -23.13
C ILE A 103 0.23 -1.36 -23.96
N ALA A 104 0.72 -2.45 -24.54
CA ALA A 104 1.92 -2.42 -25.38
C ALA A 104 1.74 -1.53 -26.63
N GLN A 105 0.54 -1.57 -27.23
CA GLN A 105 0.23 -0.69 -28.36
C GLN A 105 0.10 0.78 -27.93
N ALA A 106 -0.48 1.05 -26.76
CA ALA A 106 -0.55 2.39 -26.19
C ALA A 106 0.84 2.96 -25.91
N ALA A 107 1.78 2.14 -25.40
CA ALA A 107 3.15 2.55 -25.14
C ALA A 107 3.87 3.02 -26.41
N LYS A 108 3.68 2.31 -27.53
CA LYS A 108 4.28 2.66 -28.83
C LYS A 108 3.73 3.96 -29.42
N ASN A 109 2.46 4.25 -29.16
CA ASN A 109 1.76 5.41 -29.72
C ASN A 109 1.65 6.58 -28.72
N SER A 110 2.32 6.48 -27.57
CA SER A 110 2.13 7.39 -26.46
C SER A 110 2.65 8.80 -26.78
N ILE A 111 1.87 9.81 -26.42
CA ILE A 111 2.24 11.24 -26.59
C ILE A 111 3.04 11.80 -25.42
N GLY A 112 3.26 11.01 -24.38
CA GLY A 112 3.98 11.43 -23.18
C GLY A 112 5.46 11.75 -23.45
N SER A 113 6.07 12.47 -22.51
CA SER A 113 7.46 12.93 -22.65
C SER A 113 8.46 11.86 -22.22
N PRO A 114 9.68 11.81 -22.78
CA PRO A 114 10.74 10.94 -22.26
C PRO A 114 11.01 11.23 -20.77
N ILE A 115 11.20 10.19 -19.98
CA ILE A 115 11.53 10.32 -18.56
C ILE A 115 13.05 10.22 -18.36
N LYS A 116 13.60 11.02 -17.44
CA LYS A 116 15.01 10.89 -17.06
C LYS A 116 15.17 9.73 -16.08
N GLU A 117 16.28 9.02 -16.18
CA GLU A 117 16.58 7.88 -15.30
C GLU A 117 16.44 8.20 -13.80
N LYS A 118 16.91 9.39 -13.38
CA LYS A 118 16.79 9.84 -11.99
C LYS A 118 15.33 9.98 -11.53
N ASP A 119 14.46 10.47 -12.40
CA ASP A 119 13.05 10.67 -12.10
C ASP A 119 12.31 9.31 -12.13
N ALA A 120 12.60 8.49 -13.15
CA ALA A 120 12.09 7.12 -13.27
C ALA A 120 12.38 6.28 -12.02
N LEU A 121 13.62 6.32 -11.51
CA LEU A 121 14.01 5.60 -10.30
C LEU A 121 13.19 6.03 -9.08
N ARG A 122 12.84 7.33 -8.98
CA ARG A 122 12.06 7.84 -7.84
C ARG A 122 10.62 7.40 -7.93
N ILE A 123 10.01 7.49 -9.11
CA ILE A 123 8.64 7.01 -9.36
C ILE A 123 8.54 5.51 -9.11
N GLN A 124 9.48 4.71 -9.63
CA GLN A 124 9.53 3.26 -9.40
C GLN A 124 9.58 2.92 -7.92
N ARG A 125 10.45 3.57 -7.15
CA ARG A 125 10.56 3.33 -5.71
C ARG A 125 9.29 3.70 -4.95
N LEU A 126 8.60 4.76 -5.37
CA LEU A 126 7.33 5.13 -4.76
C LEU A 126 6.26 4.08 -5.08
N ALA A 127 6.16 3.68 -6.35
CA ALA A 127 5.23 2.65 -6.79
C ALA A 127 5.47 1.30 -6.08
N ASP A 128 6.72 0.87 -5.96
CA ASP A 128 7.12 -0.36 -5.27
C ASP A 128 6.71 -0.35 -3.79
N LYS A 129 6.99 0.75 -3.09
CA LYS A 129 6.55 0.94 -1.69
C LYS A 129 5.03 0.91 -1.55
N SER A 130 4.29 1.49 -2.50
CA SER A 130 2.82 1.46 -2.51
C SER A 130 2.31 0.03 -2.69
N VAL A 131 2.93 -0.79 -3.53
CA VAL A 131 2.59 -2.23 -3.65
C VAL A 131 2.91 -2.95 -2.33
N ASP A 132 4.04 -2.67 -1.69
CA ASP A 132 4.39 -3.27 -0.40
C ASP A 132 3.40 -2.91 0.71
N LEU A 133 2.84 -1.70 0.73
CA LEU A 133 1.75 -1.34 1.65
C LEU A 133 0.54 -2.27 1.49
N LYS A 134 0.21 -2.68 0.27
CA LYS A 134 -0.89 -3.63 0.05
C LYS A 134 -0.58 -5.01 0.61
N LYS A 135 0.67 -5.46 0.54
CA LYS A 135 1.12 -6.71 1.18
C LYS A 135 1.00 -6.61 2.71
N GLN A 136 1.41 -5.50 3.30
CA GLN A 136 1.26 -5.26 4.75
C GLN A 136 -0.21 -5.23 5.17
N ARG A 137 -1.07 -4.60 4.37
CA ARG A 137 -2.53 -4.60 4.55
C ARG A 137 -3.10 -6.02 4.58
N ASN A 138 -2.65 -6.89 3.67
CA ASN A 138 -3.08 -8.29 3.63
C ASN A 138 -2.57 -9.09 4.84
N ALA A 139 -1.32 -8.88 5.26
CA ALA A 139 -0.79 -9.51 6.47
C ALA A 139 -1.57 -9.09 7.73
N LEU A 140 -1.97 -7.82 7.81
CA LEU A 140 -2.80 -7.31 8.90
C LEU A 140 -4.22 -7.87 8.87
N ALA A 141 -4.81 -8.04 7.67
CA ALA A 141 -6.10 -8.71 7.50
C ALA A 141 -6.05 -10.16 8.04
N SER A 142 -5.02 -10.92 7.67
CA SER A 142 -4.84 -12.30 8.18
C SER A 142 -4.68 -12.34 9.70
N TYR A 143 -4.02 -11.34 10.31
CA TYR A 143 -3.93 -11.22 11.76
C TYR A 143 -5.30 -10.97 12.42
N ILE A 144 -6.18 -10.19 11.78
CA ILE A 144 -7.54 -9.91 12.31
C ILE A 144 -8.42 -11.16 12.27
N GLU A 145 -8.25 -12.00 11.25
CA GLU A 145 -9.01 -13.25 11.08
C GLU A 145 -8.54 -14.41 11.98
N SER A 146 -7.31 -14.32 12.52
CA SER A 146 -6.69 -15.32 13.42
C SER A 146 -7.10 -15.13 14.88
#